data_AF-A0A7K0EUR4-F1
#
_entry.id   AF-A0A7K0EUR4-F1
#
_cell.length_a   1.000
_cell.length_b   1.000
_cell.length_c   1.000
_cell.angle_alpha   90.00
_cell.angle_beta   90.00
_cell.angle_gamma   90.00
#
_symmetry.space_group_name_H-M   'P 1'
#
loop_
_entity.id
_entity.type
_entity.pdbx_description
1 polymer ?
#
loop_
_entity_poly.entity_id
_entity_poly.type
_entity_poly.pdbx_seq_one_letter_code
_entity_poly.pdbx_strand_id
1 'polypeptide(L)'
;METNPRSPSGANSSNPQPYPLREAEDGFYFTTDEGINYYLQLKFRDGYFDAASFSDDVAEFSIVPIGQKVGRKRDSRIMATIVEMFNAAFFDKPNLIVIYICSLENNQEILREYLFTKWFRQNSKGFVKIDFNRQEKRQYASVIFQENHPYRDEIIEIFTEINNK
;
A
#
# COMPACT_ATOMS: atom_id res chain seq x y z
N MET A 1 2.58 7.10 -55.89
CA MET A 1 1.92 6.58 -54.68
C MET A 1 2.55 5.24 -54.38
N GLU A 2 3.37 5.16 -53.34
CA GLU A 2 3.65 3.90 -52.62
C GLU A 2 4.09 4.29 -51.21
N THR A 3 3.16 4.12 -50.28
CA THR A 3 3.31 4.46 -48.86
C THR A 3 3.97 3.29 -48.14
N ASN A 4 5.14 3.51 -47.53
CA ASN A 4 5.78 2.56 -46.63
C ASN A 4 5.03 2.55 -45.27
N PRO A 5 4.48 1.42 -44.80
CA PRO A 5 3.78 1.37 -43.53
C PRO A 5 4.73 1.15 -42.34
N ARG A 6 4.63 2.07 -41.37
CA ARG A 6 4.82 1.93 -39.91
C ARG A 6 5.75 0.82 -39.40
N SER A 7 6.68 1.23 -38.54
CA SER A 7 6.89 0.54 -37.26
C SER A 7 6.74 1.58 -36.15
N PRO A 8 5.74 1.47 -35.26
CA PRO A 8 5.70 2.26 -34.04
C PRO A 8 6.71 1.64 -33.07
N SER A 9 7.68 2.46 -32.63
CA SER A 9 8.55 2.17 -31.50
C SER A 9 7.69 1.76 -30.30
N GLY A 10 7.74 0.47 -29.96
CA GLY A 10 7.11 -0.05 -28.75
C GLY A 10 7.76 0.62 -27.54
N ALA A 11 7.01 1.50 -26.88
CA ALA A 11 7.33 1.93 -25.53
C ALA A 11 7.18 0.70 -24.62
N ASN A 12 8.28 0.00 -24.38
CA ASN A 12 8.36 -1.03 -23.35
C ASN A 12 8.08 -0.37 -21.99
N SER A 13 6.83 -0.45 -21.55
CA SER A 13 6.44 -0.17 -20.18
C SER A 13 6.78 -1.39 -19.33
N SER A 14 8.08 -1.65 -19.12
CA SER A 14 8.47 -2.67 -18.16
C SER A 14 8.20 -2.12 -16.75
N ASN A 15 7.13 -2.60 -16.12
CA ASN A 15 6.93 -2.41 -14.70
C ASN A 15 8.18 -2.86 -13.93
N PRO A 16 8.69 -2.08 -12.97
CA PRO A 16 9.89 -2.43 -12.24
C PRO A 16 9.69 -3.75 -11.49
N GLN A 17 10.67 -4.65 -11.59
CA GLN A 17 10.65 -5.93 -10.88
C GLN A 17 10.82 -5.70 -9.36
N PRO A 18 10.00 -6.34 -8.51
CA PRO A 18 10.09 -6.20 -7.06
C PRO A 18 11.41 -6.76 -6.51
N TYR A 19 11.75 -6.36 -5.30
CA TYR A 19 12.81 -6.99 -4.52
C TYR A 19 12.29 -8.29 -3.91
N PRO A 20 13.15 -9.32 -3.75
CA PRO A 20 12.78 -10.53 -3.04
C PRO A 20 12.32 -10.22 -1.61
N LEU A 21 11.12 -10.68 -1.26
CA LEU A 21 10.58 -10.59 0.08
C LEU A 21 11.10 -11.76 0.94
N ARG A 22 11.33 -11.48 2.22
CA ARG A 22 11.60 -12.49 3.25
C ARG A 22 10.53 -12.33 4.33
N GLU A 23 9.83 -13.42 4.63
CA GLU A 23 8.79 -13.42 5.66
C GLU A 23 9.36 -13.10 7.05
N ALA A 24 8.53 -12.46 7.85
CA ALA A 24 8.72 -12.18 9.27
C ALA A 24 7.38 -12.41 9.99
N GLU A 25 7.40 -12.48 11.32
CA GLU A 25 6.19 -12.73 12.13
C GLU A 25 5.07 -11.73 11.81
N ASP A 26 5.39 -10.43 11.82
CA ASP A 26 4.43 -9.34 11.58
C ASP A 26 4.72 -8.60 10.26
N GLY A 27 5.10 -9.32 9.19
CA GLY A 27 5.28 -8.72 7.86
C GLY A 27 6.48 -9.25 7.09
N PHE A 28 7.24 -8.37 6.44
CA PHE A 28 8.27 -8.78 5.48
C PHE A 28 9.50 -7.89 5.47
N TYR A 29 10.66 -8.49 5.24
CA TYR A 29 11.91 -7.78 4.97
C TYR A 29 12.26 -7.81 3.48
N PHE A 30 12.86 -6.72 3.00
CA PHE A 30 13.59 -6.72 1.73
C PHE A 30 14.83 -5.84 1.81
N THR A 31 15.74 -6.04 0.88
CA THR A 31 16.99 -5.28 0.76
C THR A 31 17.07 -4.70 -0.64
N THR A 32 17.29 -3.39 -0.75
CA THR A 32 17.44 -2.72 -2.06
C THR A 32 18.80 -3.04 -2.69
N ASP A 33 18.97 -2.73 -3.98
CA ASP A 33 20.28 -2.85 -4.65
C ASP A 33 21.35 -1.95 -4.02
N GLU A 34 20.93 -0.85 -3.35
CA GLU A 34 21.82 0.06 -2.59
C GLU A 34 22.12 -0.46 -1.17
N GLY A 35 21.65 -1.67 -0.82
CA GLY A 35 21.90 -2.29 0.48
C GLY A 35 21.07 -1.72 1.63
N ILE A 36 20.00 -0.97 1.35
CA ILE A 36 19.09 -0.46 2.37
C ILE A 36 18.12 -1.58 2.74
N ASN A 37 18.08 -1.91 4.03
CA ASN A 37 17.13 -2.87 4.57
C ASN A 37 15.83 -2.18 4.96
N TYR A 38 14.71 -2.74 4.54
CA TYR A 38 13.38 -2.29 4.91
C TYR A 38 12.62 -3.41 5.60
N TYR A 39 11.80 -3.02 6.57
CA TYR A 39 10.76 -3.83 7.17
C TYR A 39 9.40 -3.26 6.79
N LEU A 40 8.63 -4.07 6.07
CA LEU A 40 7.22 -3.84 5.75
C LEU A 40 6.40 -4.47 6.87
N GLN A 41 5.98 -3.66 7.84
CA GLN A 41 5.29 -4.14 9.04
C GLN A 41 3.78 -4.13 8.83
N LEU A 42 3.13 -5.23 9.21
CA LEU A 42 1.67 -5.38 9.36
C LEU A 42 1.38 -5.64 10.84
N LYS A 43 1.06 -4.58 11.58
CA LYS A 43 0.81 -4.69 13.01
C LYS A 43 -0.68 -4.74 13.29
N PHE A 44 -1.19 -5.90 13.70
CA PHE A 44 -2.59 -6.08 14.08
C PHE A 44 -2.97 -5.16 15.24
N ARG A 45 -4.23 -4.74 15.24
CA ARG A 45 -4.77 -3.71 16.15
C ARG A 45 -6.01 -4.21 16.85
N ASP A 46 -5.83 -4.62 18.09
CA ASP A 46 -6.95 -4.88 19.01
C ASP A 46 -7.50 -3.54 19.55
N GLY A 47 -8.80 -3.48 19.87
CA GLY A 47 -9.38 -2.33 20.57
C GLY A 47 -9.92 -1.21 19.68
N TYR A 48 -9.65 -1.22 18.37
CA TYR A 48 -10.06 -0.13 17.48
C TYR A 48 -11.47 -0.31 16.91
N PHE A 49 -11.88 -1.56 16.71
CA PHE A 49 -13.12 -1.91 16.04
C PHE A 49 -13.84 -3.05 16.77
N ASP A 50 -13.76 -3.13 18.10
CA ASP A 50 -14.25 -4.28 18.90
C ASP A 50 -15.71 -4.68 18.66
N ALA A 51 -16.55 -3.75 18.20
CA ALA A 51 -17.94 -4.01 17.86
C ALA A 51 -18.16 -4.47 16.40
N ALA A 52 -17.13 -4.44 15.56
CA ALA A 52 -17.19 -4.76 14.15
C ALA A 52 -16.90 -6.24 13.89
N SER A 53 -17.54 -6.80 12.86
CA SER A 53 -17.42 -8.23 12.49
C SER A 53 -16.03 -8.62 11.98
N PHE A 54 -15.17 -7.63 11.69
CA PHE A 54 -13.83 -7.80 11.12
C PHE A 54 -12.70 -7.38 12.06
N SER A 55 -13.00 -7.15 13.34
CA SER A 55 -12.07 -6.57 14.33
C SER A 55 -10.71 -7.28 14.39
N ASP A 56 -10.70 -8.61 14.35
CA ASP A 56 -9.48 -9.43 14.41
C ASP A 56 -8.62 -9.37 13.14
N ASP A 57 -9.18 -8.88 12.02
CA ASP A 57 -8.52 -8.88 10.71
C ASP A 57 -7.88 -7.52 10.36
N VAL A 58 -7.80 -6.58 11.31
CA VAL A 58 -7.31 -5.22 11.05
C VAL A 58 -5.82 -5.08 11.38
N ALA A 59 -5.03 -4.68 10.39
CA ALA A 59 -3.61 -4.40 10.54
C ALA A 59 -3.23 -2.99 10.09
N GLU A 60 -2.38 -2.32 10.86
CA GLU A 60 -1.71 -1.10 10.41
C GLU A 60 -0.45 -1.44 9.60
N PHE A 61 -0.33 -0.83 8.42
CA PHE A 61 0.84 -0.97 7.55
C PHE A 61 1.85 0.15 7.73
N SER A 62 3.12 -0.21 7.87
CA SER A 62 4.25 0.72 7.97
C SER A 62 5.45 0.28 7.15
N ILE A 63 6.19 1.26 6.62
CA ILE A 63 7.44 1.06 5.88
C ILE A 63 8.59 1.59 6.75
N VAL A 64 9.40 0.69 7.29
CA VAL A 64 10.43 1.03 8.28
C VAL A 64 11.82 0.76 7.70
N PRO A 65 12.64 1.80 7.42
CA PRO A 65 14.04 1.59 7.06
C PRO A 65 14.86 1.17 8.29
N ILE A 66 15.74 0.18 8.13
CA ILE A 66 16.57 -0.37 9.22
C ILE A 66 18.02 0.11 9.06
N GLY A 67 18.53 0.77 10.10
CA GLY A 67 19.96 1.00 10.31
C GLY A 67 20.66 2.04 9.41
N GLN A 68 20.11 2.42 8.26
CA GLN A 68 20.75 3.37 7.33
C GLN A 68 19.89 4.61 7.04
N LYS A 69 20.55 5.74 6.75
CA LYS A 69 19.90 6.91 6.16
C LYS A 69 19.40 6.55 4.78
N VAL A 70 18.09 6.65 4.57
CA VAL A 70 17.47 6.48 3.26
C VAL A 70 18.04 7.53 2.30
N GLY A 71 18.59 7.07 1.17
CA GLY A 71 19.10 7.92 0.11
C GLY A 71 18.00 8.82 -0.48
N ARG A 72 18.39 9.94 -1.10
CA ARG A 72 17.42 10.87 -1.74
C ARG A 72 16.87 10.38 -3.08
N LYS A 73 17.40 9.28 -3.62
CA LYS A 73 17.05 8.79 -4.94
C LYS A 73 15.71 8.03 -4.88
N ARG A 74 14.82 8.33 -5.83
CA ARG A 74 13.58 7.57 -6.00
C ARG A 74 13.90 6.19 -6.58
N ASP A 75 13.61 5.15 -5.81
CA ASP A 75 13.67 3.75 -6.25
C ASP A 75 12.24 3.24 -6.51
N SER A 76 11.93 2.98 -7.77
CA SER A 76 10.60 2.50 -8.18
C SER A 76 10.35 1.03 -7.85
N ARG A 77 11.40 0.23 -7.59
CA ARG A 77 11.28 -1.18 -7.19
C ARG A 77 10.74 -1.32 -5.78
N ILE A 78 10.96 -0.34 -4.90
CA ILE A 78 10.35 -0.31 -3.56
C ILE A 78 8.82 -0.38 -3.66
N MET A 79 8.22 0.40 -4.55
CA MET A 79 6.76 0.40 -4.73
C MET A 79 6.26 -0.94 -5.30
N ALA A 80 6.97 -1.52 -6.27
CA ALA A 80 6.65 -2.86 -6.77
C ALA A 80 6.73 -3.92 -5.67
N THR A 81 7.72 -3.81 -4.78
CA THR A 81 7.91 -4.73 -3.64
C THR A 81 6.76 -4.63 -2.63
N ILE A 82 6.23 -3.42 -2.41
CA ILE A 82 5.04 -3.22 -1.57
C ILE A 82 3.79 -3.83 -2.22
N VAL A 83 3.65 -3.81 -3.56
CA VAL A 83 2.58 -4.57 -4.26
C VAL A 83 2.69 -6.04 -3.96
N GLU A 84 3.88 -6.61 -4.19
CA GLU A 84 4.14 -8.04 -4.02
C GLU A 84 3.78 -8.46 -2.59
N MET A 85 4.13 -7.62 -1.61
CA MET A 85 3.83 -7.84 -0.21
C MET A 85 2.33 -7.87 0.06
N PHE A 86 1.56 -6.89 -0.46
CA PHE A 86 0.11 -6.91 -0.28
C PHE A 86 -0.54 -8.12 -0.95
N ASN A 87 -0.12 -8.48 -2.17
CA ASN A 87 -0.63 -9.68 -2.83
C ASN A 87 -0.37 -10.94 -2.01
N ALA A 88 0.85 -11.09 -1.46
CA ALA A 88 1.18 -12.20 -0.58
C ALA A 88 0.33 -12.19 0.71
N ALA A 89 0.19 -11.02 1.35
CA ALA A 89 -0.58 -10.87 2.59
C ALA A 89 -2.07 -11.17 2.39
N PHE A 90 -2.69 -10.66 1.33
CA PHE A 90 -4.09 -10.92 1.02
C PHE A 90 -4.35 -12.34 0.49
N PHE A 91 -3.33 -13.00 -0.08
CA PHE A 91 -3.43 -14.41 -0.44
C PHE A 91 -3.45 -15.31 0.80
N ASP A 92 -2.59 -15.03 1.78
CA ASP A 92 -2.53 -15.75 3.06
C ASP A 92 -3.73 -15.45 3.96
N LYS A 93 -4.14 -14.18 4.02
CA LYS A 93 -5.26 -13.68 4.83
C LYS A 93 -6.27 -12.92 3.96
N PRO A 94 -7.24 -13.61 3.32
CA PRO A 94 -8.22 -12.97 2.44
C PRO A 94 -9.11 -11.92 3.12
N ASN A 95 -9.33 -12.06 4.42
CA ASN A 95 -10.13 -11.12 5.23
C ASN A 95 -9.30 -9.95 5.77
N LEU A 96 -8.00 -9.88 5.50
CA LEU A 96 -7.15 -8.80 5.99
C LEU A 96 -7.74 -7.43 5.60
N ILE A 97 -7.69 -6.49 6.54
CA ILE A 97 -7.98 -5.08 6.31
C ILE A 97 -6.73 -4.30 6.68
N VAL A 98 -6.16 -3.61 5.71
CA VAL A 98 -4.95 -2.81 5.90
C VAL A 98 -5.31 -1.35 6.08
N ILE A 99 -4.89 -0.78 7.20
CA ILE A 99 -4.88 0.66 7.45
C ILE A 99 -3.48 1.18 7.15
N TYR A 100 -3.36 2.02 6.13
CA TYR A 100 -2.14 2.75 5.85
C TYR A 100 -2.28 4.19 6.34
N ILE A 101 -1.34 4.66 7.18
CA ILE A 101 -1.30 6.04 7.67
C ILE A 101 0.01 6.67 7.21
N CYS A 102 -0.05 7.75 6.43
CA CYS A 102 1.14 8.51 6.07
C CYS A 102 1.70 9.21 7.31
N SER A 103 2.97 8.93 7.65
CA SER A 103 3.64 9.69 8.72
C SER A 103 3.77 11.17 8.31
N LEU A 104 3.64 12.09 9.29
CA LEU A 104 3.77 13.54 9.09
C LEU A 104 5.22 14.01 8.88
N GLU A 105 6.17 13.07 8.91
CA GLU A 105 7.59 13.42 8.90
C GLU A 105 8.00 14.10 7.59
N ASN A 106 8.72 15.22 7.72
CA ASN A 106 9.41 15.92 6.64
C ASN A 106 8.52 16.57 5.55
N ASN A 107 7.24 16.83 5.82
CA ASN A 107 6.29 17.43 4.86
C ASN A 107 6.15 16.64 3.54
N GLN A 108 6.39 15.33 3.58
CA GLN A 108 6.32 14.44 2.40
C GLN A 108 5.00 13.68 2.31
N GLU A 109 4.01 13.97 3.17
CA GLU A 109 2.76 13.22 3.25
C GLU A 109 1.94 13.31 1.96
N ILE A 110 1.91 14.48 1.30
CA ILE A 110 1.25 14.67 0.00
C ILE A 110 1.94 13.85 -1.10
N LEU A 111 3.28 13.79 -1.07
CA LEU A 111 4.03 13.00 -2.05
C LEU A 111 3.86 11.50 -1.81
N ARG A 112 3.80 11.07 -0.55
CA ARG A 112 3.55 9.67 -0.18
C ARG A 112 2.12 9.25 -0.50
N GLU A 113 1.13 10.08 -0.21
CA GLU A 113 -0.26 9.88 -0.61
C GLU A 113 -0.38 9.82 -2.14
N TYR A 114 0.21 10.78 -2.86
CA TYR A 114 0.19 10.77 -4.33
C TYR A 114 0.82 9.49 -4.91
N LEU A 115 1.97 9.07 -4.40
CA LEU A 115 2.64 7.86 -4.85
C LEU A 115 1.80 6.61 -4.54
N PHE A 116 1.22 6.55 -3.35
CA PHE A 116 0.36 5.45 -2.93
C PHE A 116 -0.95 5.40 -3.72
N THR A 117 -1.61 6.53 -3.94
CA THR A 117 -2.83 6.62 -4.76
C THR A 117 -2.55 6.27 -6.22
N LYS A 118 -1.47 6.78 -6.80
CA LYS A 118 -1.05 6.43 -8.17
C LYS A 118 -0.77 4.93 -8.30
N TRP A 119 -0.08 4.37 -7.32
CA TRP A 119 0.25 2.95 -7.22
C TRP A 119 -0.99 2.07 -7.11
N PHE A 120 -1.90 2.40 -6.19
CA PHE A 120 -3.10 1.62 -5.96
C PHE A 120 -3.93 1.55 -7.25
N ARG A 121 -4.18 2.68 -7.91
CA ARG A 121 -4.92 2.72 -9.20
C ARG A 121 -4.35 1.81 -10.29
N GLN A 122 -3.04 1.54 -10.28
CA GLN A 122 -2.40 0.69 -11.29
C GLN A 122 -2.46 -0.81 -10.95
N ASN A 123 -2.71 -1.16 -9.69
CA ASN A 123 -2.61 -2.53 -9.18
C ASN A 123 -3.88 -2.98 -8.42
N SER A 124 -4.93 -2.15 -8.34
CA SER A 124 -6.12 -2.35 -7.50
C SER A 124 -7.13 -3.38 -8.00
N LYS A 125 -6.78 -4.22 -8.98
CA LYS A 125 -7.77 -5.18 -9.48
C LYS A 125 -8.06 -6.20 -8.38
N GLY A 126 -9.31 -6.24 -7.90
CA GLY A 126 -9.72 -7.08 -6.79
C GLY A 126 -9.50 -6.48 -5.40
N PHE A 127 -9.11 -5.20 -5.30
CA PHE A 127 -8.99 -4.49 -4.03
C PHE A 127 -9.86 -3.24 -4.00
N VAL A 128 -10.41 -2.95 -2.83
CA VAL A 128 -11.08 -1.69 -2.52
C VAL A 128 -10.14 -0.82 -1.70
N LYS A 129 -10.08 0.48 -2.02
CA LYS A 129 -9.38 1.49 -1.23
C LYS A 129 -10.31 2.63 -0.88
N ILE A 130 -10.36 2.98 0.40
CA ILE A 130 -11.08 4.13 0.93
C ILE A 130 -10.05 5.10 1.48
N ASP A 131 -10.08 6.35 1.03
CA ASP A 131 -9.14 7.39 1.47
C ASP A 131 -9.75 8.29 2.53
N PHE A 132 -8.95 8.61 3.54
CA PHE A 132 -9.26 9.54 4.61
C PHE A 132 -8.30 10.69 4.53
N ASN A 133 -8.85 11.89 4.34
CA ASN A 133 -8.06 13.09 4.25
C ASN A 133 -8.59 14.13 5.23
N ARG A 134 -7.92 14.23 6.38
CA ARG A 134 -8.16 15.33 7.32
C ARG A 134 -7.11 16.40 7.05
N GLN A 135 -7.35 17.22 6.02
CA GLN A 135 -6.43 18.27 5.57
C GLN A 135 -5.99 19.19 6.71
N GLU A 136 -6.92 19.55 7.61
CA GLU A 136 -6.64 20.40 8.78
C GLU A 136 -5.63 19.77 9.76
N LYS A 137 -5.63 18.43 9.87
CA LYS A 137 -4.72 17.67 10.72
C LYS A 137 -3.53 17.09 9.95
N ARG A 138 -3.43 17.37 8.64
CA ARG A 138 -2.46 16.78 7.69
C ARG A 138 -2.40 15.25 7.73
N GLN A 139 -3.48 14.61 8.16
CA GLN A 139 -3.56 13.16 8.26
C GLN A 139 -4.13 12.59 6.97
N TYR A 140 -3.29 11.82 6.28
CA TYR A 140 -3.66 11.05 5.10
C TYR A 140 -3.60 9.58 5.49
N ALA A 141 -4.75 8.91 5.43
CA ALA A 141 -4.84 7.49 5.65
C ALA A 141 -5.63 6.83 4.53
N SER A 142 -5.45 5.53 4.39
CA SER A 142 -6.24 4.71 3.49
C SER A 142 -6.56 3.39 4.16
N VAL A 143 -7.73 2.86 3.86
CA VAL A 143 -8.13 1.48 4.20
C VAL A 143 -8.17 0.68 2.93
N ILE A 144 -7.56 -0.51 2.95
CA ILE A 144 -7.45 -1.41 1.80
C ILE A 144 -7.89 -2.80 2.21
N PHE A 145 -8.73 -3.43 1.39
CA PHE A 145 -9.23 -4.79 1.59
C PHE A 145 -9.62 -5.43 0.26
N GLN A 146 -9.87 -6.74 0.23
CA GLN A 146 -10.32 -7.42 -0.99
C GLN A 146 -11.73 -7.00 -1.43
N GLU A 147 -11.99 -6.95 -2.73
CA GLU A 147 -13.29 -6.56 -3.29
C GLU A 147 -14.43 -7.52 -2.90
N ASN A 148 -14.12 -8.80 -2.70
CA ASN A 148 -15.04 -9.85 -2.27
C ASN A 148 -15.03 -10.10 -0.76
N HIS A 149 -14.54 -9.14 0.05
CA HIS A 149 -14.50 -9.28 1.50
C HIS A 149 -15.90 -9.51 2.10
N PRO A 150 -16.08 -10.48 3.03
CA PRO A 150 -17.40 -10.86 3.55
C PRO A 150 -18.13 -9.72 4.26
N TYR A 151 -17.39 -8.83 4.92
CA TYR A 151 -17.91 -7.68 5.66
C TYR A 151 -17.75 -6.34 4.90
N ARG A 152 -17.66 -6.38 3.57
CA ARG A 152 -17.40 -5.20 2.73
C ARG A 152 -18.28 -3.99 3.07
N ASP A 153 -19.59 -4.19 3.18
CA ASP A 153 -20.52 -3.08 3.35
C ASP A 153 -20.39 -2.46 4.76
N GLU A 154 -20.17 -3.29 5.78
CA GLU A 154 -19.89 -2.85 7.16
C GLU A 154 -18.58 -2.05 7.23
N ILE A 155 -17.52 -2.52 6.56
CA ILE A 155 -16.25 -1.81 6.45
C ILE A 155 -16.49 -0.43 5.84
N ILE A 156 -17.17 -0.36 4.68
CA ILE A 156 -17.44 0.90 3.99
C ILE A 156 -18.24 1.85 4.88
N GLU A 157 -19.25 1.35 5.58
CA GLU A 157 -20.08 2.15 6.49
C GLU A 157 -19.24 2.76 7.62
N ILE A 158 -18.56 1.93 8.41
CA ILE A 158 -17.77 2.36 9.56
C ILE A 158 -16.72 3.39 9.15
N PHE A 159 -16.00 3.11 8.07
CA PHE A 159 -14.93 3.99 7.61
C PHE A 159 -15.46 5.29 6.97
N THR A 160 -16.62 5.24 6.30
CA THR A 160 -17.25 6.47 5.81
C THR A 160 -17.69 7.36 6.97
N GLU A 161 -18.23 6.80 8.05
CA GLU A 161 -18.57 7.57 9.25
C GLU A 161 -17.34 8.21 9.91
N ILE A 162 -16.24 7.48 10.03
CA ILE A 162 -14.98 8.00 10.58
C ILE A 162 -14.46 9.18 9.74
N ASN A 163 -14.66 9.15 8.42
CA ASN A 163 -14.23 10.22 7.53
C ASN A 163 -15.10 11.49 7.64
N ASN A 164 -16.37 11.34 8.03
CA ASN A 164 -17.35 12.45 8.14
C ASN A 164 -17.36 13.12 9.52
N LYS A 165 -16.83 12.49 10.56
CA LYS A 165 -16.57 13.11 11.88
C LYS A 165 -15.35 14.01 11.84
#